data_AF-A0A962QSJ9-F1
#
_entry.id   AF-A0A962QSJ9-F1
#
_cell.length_a   1.000
_cell.length_b   1.000
_cell.length_c   1.000
_cell.angle_alpha   90.00
_cell.angle_beta   90.00
_cell.angle_gamma   90.00
#
_symmetry.space_group_name_H-M   'P 1'
#
loop_
_entity.id
_entity.type
_entity.pdbx_description
1 polymer ?
#
loop_
_entity_poly.entity_id
_entity_poly.type
_entity_poly.pdbx_seq_one_letter_code
_entity_poly.pdbx_strand_id
1 'polypeptide(L)'
;MSEQQEATSATADVVRKGGAAVLVVIMALAFAGMGLFMWNMGRDMGTMTESVVQMGLDVGRMSRNMEGMAGNMNQMAKSMVEGQARMGDDFSRVRIGMESMTDNMANMSRDMGELNQNIAGMSGRILNMSVDMHQMNQSMAVMTNSMGHMGSDINKFSNPERMLPFMR
;
A
#
# COMPACT_ATOMS: atom_id res chain seq x y z
N MET A 1 -67.22 69.15 -76.38
CA MET A 1 -66.75 68.82 -75.01
C MET A 1 -66.98 67.33 -74.74
N SER A 2 -66.50 66.44 -75.61
CA SER A 2 -66.79 64.99 -75.54
C SER A 2 -65.53 64.11 -75.62
N GLU A 3 -64.40 64.59 -76.13
CA GLU A 3 -63.15 63.81 -76.18
C GLU A 3 -62.34 63.86 -74.87
N GLN A 4 -62.52 64.90 -74.04
CA GLN A 4 -61.78 65.05 -72.78
C GLN A 4 -62.32 64.17 -71.64
N GLN A 5 -63.55 63.67 -71.76
CA GLN A 5 -64.23 62.87 -70.74
C GLN A 5 -64.08 61.35 -70.95
N GLU A 6 -63.73 60.93 -72.18
CA GLU A 6 -63.47 59.53 -72.54
C GLU A 6 -61.99 59.15 -72.29
N ALA A 7 -61.06 60.09 -72.48
CA ALA A 7 -59.65 59.89 -72.15
C ALA A 7 -59.40 59.78 -70.64
N THR A 8 -60.20 60.46 -69.81
CA THR A 8 -60.07 60.43 -68.34
C THR A 8 -60.63 59.14 -67.72
N SER A 9 -61.70 58.56 -68.28
CA SER A 9 -62.24 57.27 -67.82
C SER A 9 -61.38 56.09 -68.26
N ALA A 10 -60.85 56.10 -69.49
CA ALA A 10 -59.93 55.08 -69.97
C ALA A 10 -58.60 55.07 -69.19
N THR A 11 -58.08 56.25 -68.83
CA THR A 11 -56.87 56.36 -68.00
C THR A 11 -57.11 55.86 -66.57
N ALA A 12 -58.28 56.13 -65.98
CA ALA A 12 -58.65 55.62 -64.66
C ALA A 12 -58.79 54.09 -64.64
N ASP A 13 -59.38 53.47 -65.68
CA ASP A 13 -59.53 52.02 -65.77
C ASP A 13 -58.21 51.28 -66.06
N VAL A 14 -57.31 51.88 -66.86
CA VAL A 14 -55.97 51.32 -67.09
C VAL A 14 -55.10 51.43 -65.83
N VAL A 15 -55.19 52.54 -65.09
CA VAL A 15 -54.50 52.69 -63.79
C VAL A 15 -55.09 51.74 -62.74
N ARG A 16 -56.41 51.50 -62.74
CA ARG A 16 -57.07 50.57 -61.82
C ARG A 16 -56.77 49.11 -62.14
N LYS A 17 -56.75 48.72 -63.42
CA LYS A 17 -56.38 47.37 -63.88
C LYS A 17 -54.87 47.11 -63.76
N GLY A 18 -54.03 48.10 -64.07
CA GLY A 18 -52.58 48.05 -63.87
C GLY A 18 -52.19 47.99 -62.40
N GLY A 19 -52.85 48.78 -61.54
CA GLY A 19 -52.69 48.73 -60.09
C GLY A 19 -53.10 47.37 -59.50
N ALA A 20 -54.22 46.79 -59.97
CA ALA A 20 -54.65 45.46 -59.55
C ALA A 20 -53.66 44.35 -59.96
N ALA A 21 -53.09 44.41 -61.17
CA ALA A 21 -52.09 43.45 -61.63
C ALA A 21 -50.79 43.51 -60.81
N VAL A 22 -50.32 44.71 -60.49
CA VAL A 22 -49.13 44.91 -59.63
C VAL A 22 -49.38 44.37 -58.22
N LEU A 23 -50.57 44.60 -57.66
CA LEU A 23 -50.94 44.05 -56.35
C LEU A 23 -50.96 42.52 -56.33
N VAL A 24 -51.44 41.86 -57.39
CA VAL A 24 -51.43 40.40 -57.51
C VAL A 24 -50.00 39.85 -57.56
N VAL A 25 -49.09 40.52 -58.27
CA VAL A 25 -47.67 40.12 -58.33
C VAL A 25 -46.99 40.31 -56.98
N ILE A 26 -47.23 41.43 -56.28
CA ILE A 26 -46.68 41.66 -54.93
C ILE A 26 -47.20 40.60 -53.95
N MET A 27 -48.49 40.26 -54.01
CA MET A 27 -49.06 39.19 -53.20
C MET A 27 -48.43 37.83 -53.51
N ALA A 28 -48.27 37.48 -54.79
CA ALA A 28 -47.63 36.22 -55.19
C ALA A 28 -46.18 36.13 -54.70
N LEU A 29 -45.42 37.23 -54.76
CA LEU A 29 -44.06 37.29 -54.22
C LEU A 29 -44.03 37.21 -52.69
N ALA A 30 -44.99 37.83 -52.00
CA ALA A 30 -45.12 37.72 -50.55
C ALA A 30 -45.45 36.28 -50.13
N PHE A 31 -46.35 35.59 -50.83
CA PHE A 31 -46.65 34.18 -50.60
C PHE A 31 -45.46 33.27 -50.90
N ALA A 32 -44.71 33.52 -51.97
CA ALA A 32 -43.49 32.77 -52.27
C ALA A 32 -42.42 32.99 -51.18
N GLY A 33 -42.24 34.23 -50.72
CA GLY A 33 -41.34 34.57 -49.63
C GLY A 33 -41.72 33.91 -48.31
N MET A 34 -43.02 33.92 -47.96
CA MET A 34 -43.54 33.21 -46.79
C MET A 34 -43.39 31.69 -46.90
N GLY A 35 -43.64 31.11 -48.08
CA GLY A 35 -43.46 29.67 -48.32
C GLY A 35 -42.01 29.22 -48.17
N LEU A 36 -41.06 29.99 -48.70
CA LEU A 36 -39.63 29.73 -48.54
C LEU A 36 -39.17 29.86 -47.08
N PHE A 37 -39.69 30.86 -46.36
CA PHE A 37 -39.41 31.03 -44.94
C PHE A 37 -39.97 29.88 -44.09
N MET A 38 -41.20 29.46 -44.35
CA MET A 38 -41.82 28.30 -43.69
C MET A 38 -41.05 27.00 -43.98
N TRP A 39 -40.53 26.84 -45.19
CA TRP A 39 -39.68 25.70 -45.55
C TRP A 39 -38.36 25.69 -44.75
N ASN A 40 -37.66 26.83 -44.67
CA ASN A 40 -36.43 26.94 -43.90
C ASN A 40 -36.67 26.72 -42.39
N MET A 41 -37.73 27.33 -41.83
CA MET A 41 -38.12 27.07 -40.43
C MET A 41 -38.49 25.61 -40.18
N GLY A 42 -39.20 24.95 -41.10
CA GLY A 42 -39.54 23.54 -40.98
C GLY A 42 -38.30 22.64 -40.95
N ARG A 43 -37.27 22.96 -41.76
CA ARG A 43 -35.98 22.25 -41.75
C ARG A 43 -35.22 22.49 -40.44
N ASP A 44 -35.18 23.72 -39.95
CA ASP A 44 -34.50 24.05 -38.68
C ASP A 44 -35.21 23.43 -37.47
N MET A 45 -36.54 23.37 -37.48
CA MET A 45 -37.29 22.62 -36.46
C MET A 45 -37.01 21.12 -36.53
N GLY A 46 -36.78 20.56 -37.72
CA GLY A 46 -36.35 19.18 -37.90
C GLY A 46 -35.01 18.89 -37.25
N THR A 47 -34.00 19.73 -37.51
CA THR A 47 -32.66 19.58 -36.90
C THR A 47 -32.67 19.79 -35.39
N MET A 48 -33.49 20.73 -34.90
CA MET A 48 -33.71 20.92 -33.47
C MET A 48 -34.41 19.71 -32.83
N THR A 49 -35.39 19.11 -33.50
CA THR A 49 -36.08 17.90 -33.02
C THR A 49 -35.11 16.73 -32.89
N GLU A 50 -34.26 16.50 -33.90
CA GLU A 50 -33.21 15.48 -33.82
C GLU A 50 -32.23 15.72 -32.68
N SER A 51 -31.82 16.98 -32.47
CA SER A 51 -30.93 17.35 -31.36
C SER A 51 -31.57 17.09 -30.01
N VAL A 52 -32.84 17.44 -29.81
CA VAL A 52 -33.57 17.18 -28.56
C VAL A 52 -33.73 15.67 -28.30
N VAL A 53 -34.01 14.88 -29.34
CA VAL A 53 -34.07 13.41 -29.22
C VAL A 53 -32.72 12.85 -28.79
N GLN A 54 -31.61 13.33 -29.38
CA GLN A 54 -30.26 12.92 -28.98
C GLN A 54 -29.94 13.32 -27.54
N MET A 55 -30.30 14.53 -27.11
CA MET A 55 -30.14 14.98 -25.73
C MET A 55 -30.90 14.07 -24.76
N GLY A 56 -32.12 13.62 -25.11
CA GLY A 56 -32.88 12.65 -24.32
C GLY A 56 -32.14 11.31 -24.16
N LEU A 57 -31.54 10.81 -25.24
CA LEU A 57 -30.72 9.60 -25.20
C LEU A 57 -29.45 9.79 -24.35
N ASP A 58 -28.83 10.95 -24.41
CA ASP A 58 -27.66 11.31 -23.61
C ASP A 58 -27.97 11.38 -22.12
N VAL A 59 -29.07 12.03 -21.75
CA VAL A 59 -29.57 12.07 -20.37
C VAL A 59 -29.87 10.66 -19.86
N GLY A 60 -30.47 9.81 -20.69
CA GLY A 60 -30.70 8.40 -20.35
C GLY A 60 -29.40 7.61 -20.12
N ARG A 61 -28.35 7.87 -20.91
CA ARG A 61 -27.02 7.30 -20.70
C ARG A 61 -26.37 7.82 -19.43
N MET A 62 -26.46 9.13 -19.17
CA MET A 62 -25.96 9.75 -17.95
C MET A 62 -26.64 9.17 -16.70
N SER A 63 -27.95 8.96 -16.73
CA SER A 63 -28.69 8.34 -15.62
C SER A 63 -28.15 6.95 -15.28
N ARG A 64 -27.96 6.10 -16.29
CA ARG A 64 -27.38 4.74 -16.09
C ARG A 64 -25.94 4.81 -15.58
N ASN A 65 -25.15 5.75 -16.08
CA ASN A 65 -23.78 5.96 -15.62
C ASN A 65 -23.75 6.39 -14.14
N MET A 66 -24.63 7.32 -13.73
CA MET A 66 -24.75 7.76 -12.35
C MET A 66 -25.17 6.62 -11.42
N GLU A 67 -26.11 5.78 -11.85
CA GLU A 67 -26.50 4.58 -11.10
C GLU A 67 -25.34 3.60 -10.94
N GLY A 68 -24.57 3.36 -12.01
CA GLY A 68 -23.34 2.57 -11.95
C GLY A 68 -22.29 3.16 -11.01
N MET A 69 -22.08 4.47 -11.04
CA MET A 69 -21.17 5.17 -10.12
C MET A 69 -21.63 5.04 -8.66
N ALA A 70 -22.93 5.19 -8.39
CA ALA A 70 -23.49 5.00 -7.05
C ALA A 70 -23.27 3.57 -6.55
N GLY A 71 -23.45 2.57 -7.42
CA GLY A 71 -23.14 1.17 -7.10
C GLY A 71 -21.67 0.95 -6.75
N ASN A 72 -20.75 1.53 -7.55
CA ASN A 72 -19.31 1.44 -7.30
C ASN A 72 -18.91 2.15 -6.01
N MET A 73 -19.47 3.32 -5.72
CA MET A 73 -19.23 4.03 -4.46
C MET A 73 -19.71 3.23 -3.25
N ASN A 74 -20.87 2.58 -3.35
CA ASN A 74 -21.38 1.72 -2.27
C ASN A 74 -20.47 0.50 -2.04
N GLN A 75 -19.97 -0.13 -3.10
CA GLN A 75 -19.00 -1.23 -2.98
C GLN A 75 -17.68 -0.76 -2.37
N MET A 76 -17.19 0.41 -2.78
CA MET A 76 -16.00 1.02 -2.21
C MET A 76 -16.20 1.31 -0.71
N ALA A 77 -17.33 1.89 -0.32
CA ALA A 77 -17.65 2.16 1.08
C ALA A 77 -17.66 0.86 1.91
N LYS A 78 -18.30 -0.21 1.42
CA LYS A 78 -18.27 -1.53 2.08
C LYS A 78 -16.85 -2.08 2.21
N SER A 79 -16.08 -2.04 1.13
CA SER A 79 -14.70 -2.51 1.12
C SER A 79 -13.81 -1.71 2.09
N MET A 80 -14.01 -0.39 2.20
CA MET A 80 -13.30 0.43 3.19
C MET A 80 -13.65 0.04 4.62
N VAL A 81 -14.94 -0.17 4.92
CA VAL A 81 -15.38 -0.60 6.25
C VAL A 81 -14.83 -1.97 6.62
N GLU A 82 -14.92 -2.95 5.71
CA GLU A 82 -14.35 -4.29 5.90
C GLU A 82 -12.83 -4.25 6.05
N GLY A 83 -12.15 -3.42 5.24
CA GLY A 83 -10.71 -3.20 5.32
C GLY A 83 -10.29 -2.61 6.67
N GLN A 84 -11.03 -1.64 7.20
CA GLN A 84 -10.78 -1.07 8.53
C GLN A 84 -10.98 -2.09 9.65
N ALA A 85 -12.02 -2.92 9.57
CA ALA A 85 -12.25 -3.99 10.55
C ALA A 85 -11.11 -5.01 10.56
N ARG A 86 -10.70 -5.50 9.38
CA ARG A 86 -9.57 -6.43 9.26
C ARG A 86 -8.27 -5.83 9.76
N MET A 87 -8.01 -4.55 9.44
CA MET A 87 -6.82 -3.86 9.91
C MET A 87 -6.81 -3.76 11.44
N GLY A 88 -7.97 -3.56 12.08
CA GLY A 88 -8.11 -3.60 13.54
C GLY A 88 -7.76 -4.96 14.14
N ASP A 89 -8.24 -6.04 13.53
CA ASP A 89 -7.91 -7.41 13.94
C ASP A 89 -6.42 -7.72 13.77
N ASP A 90 -5.82 -7.30 12.65
CA ASP A 90 -4.40 -7.47 12.39
C ASP A 90 -3.54 -6.70 13.40
N PHE A 91 -3.91 -5.46 13.75
CA PHE A 91 -3.22 -4.70 14.80
C PHE A 91 -3.31 -5.37 16.16
N SER A 92 -4.47 -5.95 16.51
CA SER A 92 -4.64 -6.70 17.74
C SER A 92 -3.72 -7.91 17.80
N ARG A 93 -3.64 -8.67 16.70
CA ARG A 93 -2.72 -9.83 16.57
C ARG A 93 -1.26 -9.42 16.67
N VAL A 94 -0.86 -8.34 15.99
CA VAL A 94 0.50 -7.80 16.06
C VAL A 94 0.84 -7.40 17.50
N ARG A 95 -0.07 -6.73 18.20
CA ARG A 95 0.12 -6.35 19.61
C ARG A 95 0.36 -7.58 20.50
N ILE A 96 -0.48 -8.60 20.40
CA ILE A 96 -0.32 -9.86 21.15
C ILE A 96 1.04 -10.50 20.82
N GLY A 97 1.45 -10.50 19.55
CA GLY A 97 2.76 -10.99 19.14
C GLY A 97 3.92 -10.22 19.76
N MET A 98 3.82 -8.89 19.85
CA MET A 98 4.85 -8.04 20.49
C MET A 98 4.92 -8.27 22.00
N GLU A 99 3.79 -8.43 22.68
CA GLU A 99 3.73 -8.75 24.12
C GLU A 99 4.42 -10.10 24.37
N SER A 100 4.09 -11.13 23.59
CA SER A 100 4.75 -12.44 23.66
C SER A 100 6.26 -12.37 23.40
N MET A 101 6.69 -11.59 22.41
CA MET A 101 8.12 -11.39 22.13
C MET A 101 8.84 -10.70 23.29
N THR A 102 8.20 -9.72 23.92
CA THR A 102 8.73 -9.01 25.08
C THR A 102 8.95 -9.96 26.25
N ASP A 103 7.97 -10.81 26.54
CA ASP A 103 8.06 -11.83 27.60
C ASP A 103 9.18 -12.84 27.32
N ASN A 104 9.30 -13.31 26.07
CA ASN A 104 10.36 -14.21 25.66
C ASN A 104 11.75 -13.58 25.82
N MET A 105 11.92 -12.31 25.43
CA MET A 105 13.18 -11.59 25.64
C MET A 105 13.51 -11.42 27.12
N ALA A 106 12.52 -11.14 27.96
CA ALA A 106 12.71 -11.03 29.41
C ALA A 106 13.13 -12.38 30.02
N ASN A 107 12.54 -13.49 29.58
CA ASN A 107 12.93 -14.83 30.00
C ASN A 107 14.37 -15.15 29.57
N MET A 108 14.72 -14.93 28.29
CA MET A 108 16.08 -15.12 27.80
C MET A 108 17.11 -14.29 28.56
N SER A 109 16.78 -13.05 28.92
CA SER A 109 17.67 -12.21 29.71
C SER A 109 17.91 -12.79 31.11
N ARG A 110 16.90 -13.41 31.73
CA ARG A 110 17.05 -14.08 33.02
C ARG A 110 17.92 -15.33 32.89
N ASP A 111 17.63 -16.17 31.90
CA ASP A 111 18.41 -17.39 31.63
C ASP A 111 19.89 -17.08 31.38
N MET A 112 20.18 -16.02 30.63
CA MET A 112 21.56 -15.54 30.41
C MET A 112 22.23 -15.07 31.70
N GLY A 113 21.47 -14.44 32.61
CA GLY A 113 21.95 -14.07 33.93
C GLY A 113 22.34 -15.29 34.77
N GLU A 114 21.49 -16.31 34.79
CA GLU A 114 21.75 -17.57 35.51
C GLU A 114 22.95 -18.33 34.91
N LEU A 115 23.04 -18.40 33.58
CA LEU A 115 24.20 -18.98 32.90
C LEU A 115 25.50 -18.29 33.28
N ASN A 116 25.52 -16.96 33.37
CA ASN A 116 26.71 -16.21 33.78
C ASN A 116 27.12 -16.54 35.22
N GLN A 117 26.16 -16.64 36.14
CA GLN A 117 26.43 -17.04 37.53
C GLN A 117 27.01 -18.47 37.60
N ASN A 118 26.44 -19.39 36.82
CA ASN A 118 26.95 -20.77 36.74
C ASN A 118 28.38 -20.82 36.21
N ILE A 119 28.70 -20.06 35.16
CA ILE A 119 30.05 -19.95 34.59
C ILE A 119 31.02 -19.38 35.63
N ALA A 120 30.64 -18.32 36.34
CA ALA A 120 31.46 -17.75 37.40
C ALA A 120 31.75 -18.77 38.52
N GLY A 121 30.72 -19.52 38.94
CA GLY A 121 30.87 -20.60 39.93
C GLY A 121 31.79 -21.72 39.45
N MET A 122 31.66 -22.14 38.19
CA MET A 122 32.55 -23.13 37.57
C MET A 122 33.99 -22.63 37.50
N SER A 123 34.20 -21.37 37.11
CA SER A 123 35.53 -20.74 37.06
C SER A 123 36.20 -20.77 38.44
N GLY A 124 35.47 -20.42 39.50
CA GLY A 124 35.98 -20.50 40.87
C GLY A 124 36.37 -21.92 41.29
N ARG A 125 35.56 -22.92 40.94
CA ARG A 125 35.89 -24.34 41.20
C ARG A 125 37.15 -24.79 40.46
N ILE A 126 37.32 -24.36 39.21
CA ILE A 126 38.52 -24.66 38.42
C ILE A 126 39.77 -24.06 39.06
N LEU A 127 39.69 -22.82 39.56
CA LEU A 127 40.80 -22.19 40.28
C LEU A 127 41.18 -22.98 41.53
N ASN A 128 40.20 -23.41 42.33
CA ASN A 128 40.46 -24.22 43.53
C ASN A 128 41.11 -25.56 43.16
N MET A 129 40.60 -26.27 42.15
CA MET A 129 41.21 -27.51 41.67
C MET A 129 42.66 -27.29 41.20
N SER A 130 42.96 -26.16 40.57
CA SER A 130 44.33 -25.82 40.16
C SER A 130 45.26 -25.64 41.36
N VAL A 131 44.77 -25.04 42.45
CA VAL A 131 45.54 -24.89 43.70
C VAL A 131 45.78 -26.25 44.36
N ASP A 132 44.75 -27.09 44.44
CA ASP A 132 44.84 -28.43 45.03
C ASP A 132 45.84 -29.30 44.25
N MET A 133 45.81 -29.26 42.91
CA MET A 133 46.80 -29.94 42.08
C MET A 133 48.22 -29.44 42.32
N HIS A 134 48.41 -28.14 42.54
CA HIS A 134 49.73 -27.59 42.85
C HIS A 134 50.26 -28.12 44.19
N GLN A 135 49.44 -28.12 45.24
CA GLN A 135 49.80 -28.69 46.54
C GLN A 135 50.08 -30.19 46.48
N MET A 136 49.28 -30.93 45.70
CA MET A 136 49.51 -32.36 45.48
C MET A 136 50.86 -32.59 44.78
N ASN A 137 51.19 -31.80 43.75
CA ASN A 137 52.47 -31.90 43.05
C ASN A 137 53.65 -31.61 43.99
N GLN A 138 53.56 -30.58 44.83
CA GLN A 138 54.58 -30.29 45.85
C GLN A 138 54.74 -31.46 46.84
N SER A 139 53.64 -32.03 47.30
CA SER A 139 53.64 -33.18 48.21
C SER A 139 54.29 -34.41 47.57
N MET A 140 54.01 -34.66 46.28
CA MET A 140 54.67 -35.73 45.53
C MET A 140 56.17 -35.47 45.38
N ALA A 141 56.60 -34.23 45.09
CA ALA A 141 58.02 -33.90 44.99
C ALA A 141 58.77 -34.16 46.31
N VAL A 142 58.18 -33.79 47.45
CA VAL A 142 58.73 -34.09 48.78
C VAL A 142 58.82 -35.61 49.00
N MET A 143 57.76 -36.35 48.67
CA MET A 143 57.74 -37.80 48.78
C MET A 143 58.82 -38.46 47.91
N THR A 144 58.97 -38.04 46.65
CA THR A 144 60.00 -38.53 45.74
C THR A 144 61.41 -38.30 46.31
N ASN A 145 61.69 -37.11 46.86
CA ASN A 145 62.98 -36.83 47.50
C ASN A 145 63.21 -37.73 48.72
N SER A 146 62.20 -37.89 49.58
CA SER A 146 62.28 -38.76 50.75
C SER A 146 62.53 -40.23 50.36
N MET A 147 61.88 -40.72 49.31
CA MET A 147 62.11 -42.07 48.77
C MET A 147 63.52 -42.20 48.18
N GLY A 148 64.03 -41.16 47.52
CA GLY A 148 65.41 -41.11 47.02
C GLY A 148 66.44 -41.22 48.15
N HIS A 149 66.25 -40.47 49.24
CA HIS A 149 67.10 -40.57 50.44
C HIS A 149 67.03 -41.96 51.07
N MET A 150 65.82 -42.49 51.30
CA MET A 150 65.65 -43.85 51.82
C MET A 150 66.31 -44.90 50.92
N GLY A 151 66.19 -44.78 49.60
CA GLY A 151 66.86 -45.67 48.65
C GLY A 151 68.39 -45.61 48.75
N SER A 152 68.97 -44.41 48.93
CA SER A 152 70.40 -44.24 49.18
C SER A 152 70.85 -44.88 50.49
N ASP A 153 70.07 -44.69 51.55
CA ASP A 153 70.36 -45.24 52.88
C ASP A 153 70.24 -46.77 52.91
N ILE A 154 69.23 -47.33 52.24
CA ILE A 154 69.11 -48.78 52.04
C ILE A 154 70.32 -49.31 51.27
N ASN A 155 70.75 -48.66 50.18
CA ASN A 155 71.90 -49.12 49.39
C ASN A 155 73.19 -49.18 50.22
N LYS A 156 73.42 -48.15 51.04
CA LYS A 156 74.52 -48.07 52.01
C LYS A 156 74.47 -49.22 53.01
N PHE A 157 73.30 -49.51 53.58
CA PHE A 157 73.13 -50.57 54.57
C PHE A 157 73.26 -51.98 53.96
N SER A 158 72.77 -52.18 52.73
CA SER A 158 72.83 -53.46 52.03
C SER A 158 74.20 -53.78 51.41
N ASN A 159 75.06 -52.77 51.18
CA ASN A 159 76.42 -52.94 50.65
C ASN A 159 77.49 -52.29 51.56
N PRO A 160 77.67 -52.75 52.80
CA PRO A 160 78.56 -52.13 53.78
C PRO A 160 80.04 -52.15 53.37
N GLU A 161 80.46 -53.10 52.53
CA GLU A 161 81.84 -53.21 52.02
C GLU A 161 82.29 -51.96 51.22
N ARG A 162 81.35 -51.19 50.66
CA ARG A 162 81.65 -49.91 49.98
C ARG A 162 81.74 -48.71 50.93
N MET A 163 81.21 -48.82 52.15
CA MET A 163 81.26 -47.74 53.15
C MET A 163 82.55 -47.72 53.96
N LEU A 164 83.29 -48.83 53.99
CA LEU A 164 84.55 -48.97 54.71
C LEU A 164 85.68 -49.35 53.73
N PRO A 165 86.14 -48.42 52.87
CA PRO A 165 87.19 -48.69 51.89
C PRO A 165 88.56 -49.00 52.51
N PHE A 166 88.67 -48.96 53.84
CA PHE A 166 89.92 -49.11 54.60
C PHE A 166 89.97 -50.40 55.44
N MET A 167 89.01 -51.32 55.31
CA MET A 167 89.04 -52.64 55.98
C MET A 167 89.37 -53.78 55.00
N ARG A 168 90.40 -53.60 54.18
CA ARG A 168 91.06 -54.70 53.46
C ARG A 168 92.51 -54.81 53.91
#